data_AF-A0A7V9RCT8-F1
#
_entry.id   AF-A0A7V9RCT8-F1
#
_cell.length_a   1.000
_cell.length_b   1.000
_cell.length_c   1.000
_cell.angle_alpha   90.00
_cell.angle_beta   90.00
_cell.angle_gamma   90.00
#
_symmetry.space_group_name_H-M   'P 1'
#
loop_
_entity.id
_entity.type
_entity.pdbx_description
1 polymer ?
#
loop_
_entity_poly.entity_id
_entity_poly.type
_entity_poly.pdbx_seq_one_letter_code
_entity_poly.pdbx_strand_id
1 'polypeptide(L)'
;MSDNECGSEVCDFDSGMCIDETAVVYATPAGPNTPNCSLLDPCSITSAFAVANLTRDTIKLMPGTYTANIVVTDKRVIVHGDGATLTSNVDTTFEANDRARVRLIGLTIINDGALPAGGIGFECRNGVDVPVVELDRVVIDSTSRSFSAAGCTAKLSSCRLRVRGESFIVAGVEATTIDVDRTLMDGMGGNGVGAFNGALIRVSNSILVGQTGSDGPLLGIGGAVIVSSSTIADSVVTCGSGTASCSGNTLDGICIDNSIIVNTAPGAPANTLTGTKCTVGFSIVSPQQTALPGNNQLGADPLFIDAANGDFHLQPRSPAIDTADPGLVNSVDFDGTFRPQGAANDIGAFESVQ
;
A
#
# COMPACT_ATOMS: atom_id res chain seq x y z
N MET A 1 18.86 -10.14 11.97
CA MET A 1 19.69 -10.94 11.06
C MET A 1 19.40 -10.46 9.64
N SER A 2 20.39 -10.38 8.77
CA SER A 2 20.26 -9.93 7.38
C SER A 2 20.65 -11.02 6.38
N ASP A 3 20.20 -10.89 5.14
CA ASP A 3 20.45 -11.86 4.06
C ASP A 3 21.93 -12.27 3.93
N ASN A 4 22.86 -11.30 4.03
CA ASN A 4 24.29 -11.54 3.92
C ASN A 4 24.91 -12.33 5.09
N GLU A 5 24.16 -12.57 6.16
CA GLU A 5 24.56 -13.41 7.29
C GLU A 5 24.19 -14.88 7.08
N CYS A 6 23.39 -15.18 6.05
CA CYS A 6 22.93 -16.52 5.70
C CYS A 6 23.75 -17.11 4.55
N GLY A 7 24.12 -18.40 4.67
CA GLY A 7 24.84 -19.11 3.59
C GLY A 7 24.04 -19.23 2.29
N SER A 8 22.70 -19.15 2.37
CA SER A 8 21.78 -19.08 1.24
C SER A 8 21.54 -17.65 0.71
N GLU A 9 22.14 -16.64 1.33
CA GLU A 9 21.86 -15.23 1.06
C GLU A 9 20.38 -14.83 1.24
N VAL A 10 19.63 -15.60 2.04
CA VAL A 10 18.21 -15.36 2.34
C VAL A 10 17.92 -15.54 3.83
N CYS A 11 17.45 -14.46 4.47
CA CYS A 11 16.96 -14.46 5.84
C CYS A 11 15.43 -14.31 5.86
N ASP A 12 14.76 -15.11 6.67
CA ASP A 12 13.37 -14.85 7.04
C ASP A 12 13.33 -13.82 8.19
N PHE A 13 12.89 -12.61 7.88
CA PHE A 13 12.82 -11.51 8.84
C PHE A 13 11.79 -11.74 9.95
N ASP A 14 10.76 -12.55 9.72
CA ASP A 14 9.71 -12.78 10.74
C ASP A 14 10.20 -13.73 11.83
N SER A 15 10.93 -14.78 11.43
CA SER A 15 11.51 -15.74 12.37
C SER A 15 12.93 -15.38 12.83
N GLY A 16 13.62 -14.50 12.11
CA GLY A 16 15.03 -14.19 12.34
C GLY A 16 15.95 -15.37 12.08
N MET A 17 15.56 -16.28 11.17
CA MET A 17 16.30 -17.51 10.83
C MET A 17 16.71 -17.54 9.36
N CYS A 18 17.82 -18.24 9.05
CA CYS A 18 18.28 -18.42 7.68
C CYS A 18 17.45 -19.48 6.99
N ILE A 19 17.11 -19.23 5.73
CA ILE A 19 16.45 -20.24 4.89
C ILE A 19 17.50 -21.22 4.37
N ASP A 20 17.19 -22.51 4.39
CA ASP A 20 18.07 -23.54 3.82
C ASP A 20 18.19 -23.34 2.29
N GLU A 21 19.40 -23.40 1.74
CA GLU A 21 19.64 -23.19 0.30
C GLU A 21 18.79 -24.14 -0.58
N THR A 22 18.50 -25.35 -0.11
CA THR A 22 17.69 -26.32 -0.86
C THR A 22 16.24 -25.88 -1.05
N ALA A 23 15.75 -24.95 -0.23
CA ALA A 23 14.45 -24.31 -0.37
C ALA A 23 14.47 -23.07 -1.29
N VAL A 24 15.65 -22.62 -1.74
CA VAL A 24 15.83 -21.38 -2.51
C VAL A 24 16.05 -21.66 -3.99
N VAL A 25 15.38 -20.88 -4.84
CA VAL A 25 15.55 -20.79 -6.29
C VAL A 25 16.22 -19.46 -6.60
N TYR A 26 17.39 -19.49 -7.25
CA TYR A 26 18.15 -18.28 -7.55
C TYR A 26 17.98 -17.88 -9.02
N ALA A 27 17.71 -16.60 -9.25
CA ALA A 27 17.59 -16.05 -10.59
C ALA A 27 18.48 -14.82 -10.78
N THR A 28 19.02 -14.63 -11.98
CA THR A 28 19.73 -13.41 -12.40
C THR A 28 19.10 -12.82 -13.67
N PRO A 29 19.27 -11.52 -13.96
CA PRO A 29 18.73 -10.90 -15.17
C PRO A 29 19.15 -11.61 -16.47
N ALA A 30 20.39 -12.10 -16.53
CA ALA A 30 20.97 -12.79 -17.68
C ALA A 30 21.00 -14.32 -17.52
N GLY A 31 20.31 -14.86 -16.51
CA GLY A 31 20.32 -16.28 -16.20
C GLY A 31 19.72 -17.11 -17.35
N PRO A 32 20.26 -18.30 -17.65
CA PRO A 32 19.75 -19.15 -18.70
C PRO A 32 18.42 -19.81 -18.30
N ASN A 33 17.62 -20.20 -19.29
CA ASN A 33 16.40 -20.98 -19.07
C ASN A 33 16.75 -22.44 -18.72
N THR A 34 16.96 -22.73 -17.43
CA THR A 34 17.35 -24.04 -16.93
C THR A 34 16.58 -24.38 -15.65
N PRO A 35 16.39 -25.67 -15.29
CA PRO A 35 15.67 -26.04 -14.09
C PRO A 35 16.52 -26.04 -12.81
N ASN A 36 17.84 -25.83 -12.88
CA ASN A 36 18.74 -25.98 -11.74
C ASN A 36 18.57 -24.83 -10.72
N CYS A 37 18.73 -23.59 -11.19
CA CYS A 37 18.50 -22.37 -10.42
C CYS A 37 19.19 -22.37 -9.03
N SER A 38 20.41 -22.90 -8.92
CA SER A 38 21.16 -22.94 -7.65
C SER A 38 21.92 -21.63 -7.41
N LEU A 39 22.50 -21.46 -6.22
CA LEU A 39 23.30 -20.26 -5.92
C LEU A 39 24.50 -20.11 -6.88
N LEU A 40 25.16 -21.23 -7.21
CA LEU A 40 26.31 -21.25 -8.12
C LEU A 40 25.90 -21.18 -9.62
N ASP A 41 24.71 -21.65 -9.97
CA ASP A 41 24.18 -21.68 -11.34
C ASP A 41 22.75 -21.10 -11.39
N PRO A 42 22.59 -19.77 -11.18
CA PRO A 42 21.28 -19.13 -11.16
C PRO A 42 20.64 -19.12 -12.56
N CYS A 43 19.31 -19.23 -12.61
CA CYS A 43 18.56 -19.32 -13.86
C CYS A 43 17.85 -18.01 -14.24
N SER A 44 17.08 -18.00 -15.33
CA SER A 44 16.20 -16.88 -15.66
C SER A 44 15.04 -16.76 -14.66
N ILE A 45 14.43 -15.58 -14.56
CA ILE A 45 13.24 -15.39 -13.72
C ILE A 45 12.08 -16.31 -14.14
N THR A 46 11.86 -16.49 -15.45
CA THR A 46 10.82 -17.39 -15.96
C THR A 46 11.04 -18.83 -15.49
N SER A 47 12.29 -19.32 -15.57
CA SER A 47 12.65 -20.63 -15.06
C SER A 47 12.47 -20.72 -13.55
N ALA A 48 12.85 -19.68 -12.80
CA ALA A 48 12.74 -19.67 -11.35
C ALA A 48 11.29 -19.84 -10.89
N PHE A 49 10.35 -19.08 -11.45
CA PHE A 49 8.93 -19.24 -11.16
C PHE A 49 8.37 -20.58 -11.65
N ALA A 50 8.90 -21.15 -12.74
CA ALA A 50 8.45 -22.45 -13.24
C ALA A 50 8.84 -23.62 -12.33
N VAL A 51 10.02 -23.59 -11.71
CA VAL A 51 10.51 -24.68 -10.84
C VAL A 51 10.10 -24.56 -9.38
N ALA A 52 9.70 -23.36 -8.94
CA ALA A 52 9.24 -23.12 -7.58
C ALA A 52 8.05 -24.02 -7.22
N ASN A 53 8.14 -24.69 -6.06
CA ASN A 53 7.17 -25.68 -5.59
C ASN A 53 7.13 -25.70 -4.05
N LEU A 54 6.29 -26.55 -3.46
CA LEU A 54 6.06 -26.60 -2.01
C LEU A 54 7.30 -26.84 -1.13
N THR A 55 8.38 -27.38 -1.69
CA THR A 55 9.65 -27.62 -0.96
C THR A 55 10.74 -26.62 -1.32
N ARG A 56 10.51 -25.80 -2.35
CA ARG A 56 11.46 -24.85 -2.92
C ARG A 56 10.70 -23.61 -3.40
N ASP A 57 9.97 -22.98 -2.48
CA ASP A 57 9.02 -21.89 -2.73
C ASP A 57 9.66 -20.50 -2.59
N THR A 58 10.89 -20.43 -2.10
CA THR A 58 11.62 -19.17 -1.93
C THR A 58 12.42 -18.85 -3.18
N ILE A 59 12.21 -17.68 -3.77
CA ILE A 59 12.91 -17.19 -4.96
C ILE A 59 13.77 -16.00 -4.55
N LYS A 60 15.09 -16.10 -4.75
CA LYS A 60 16.03 -14.99 -4.59
C LYS A 60 16.34 -14.40 -5.97
N LEU A 61 15.93 -13.16 -6.18
CA LEU A 61 16.31 -12.38 -7.35
C LEU A 61 17.59 -11.62 -7.03
N MET A 62 18.63 -11.85 -7.83
CA MET A 62 19.86 -11.07 -7.76
C MET A 62 19.62 -9.64 -8.28
N PRO A 63 20.38 -8.64 -7.80
CA PRO A 63 20.19 -7.26 -8.23
C PRO A 63 20.25 -7.08 -9.75
N GLY A 64 19.39 -6.21 -10.27
CA GLY A 64 19.29 -5.88 -11.68
C GLY A 64 17.88 -5.93 -12.25
N THR A 65 17.75 -5.72 -13.56
CA THR A 65 16.46 -5.55 -14.22
C THR A 65 16.03 -6.81 -14.96
N TYR A 66 14.84 -7.30 -14.63
CA TYR A 66 14.18 -8.44 -15.24
C TYR A 66 13.01 -7.94 -16.09
N THR A 67 13.02 -8.21 -17.39
CA THR A 67 11.87 -7.92 -18.26
C THR A 67 11.01 -9.17 -18.41
N ALA A 68 9.89 -9.21 -17.71
CA ALA A 68 8.95 -10.33 -17.74
C ALA A 68 7.59 -9.94 -17.16
N ASN A 69 6.57 -10.70 -17.56
CA ASN A 69 5.28 -10.77 -16.87
C ASN A 69 5.27 -12.06 -16.04
N ILE A 70 4.93 -11.96 -14.76
CA ILE A 70 4.89 -13.11 -13.86
C ILE A 70 3.46 -13.43 -13.49
N VAL A 71 3.05 -14.68 -13.68
CA VAL A 71 1.74 -15.18 -13.27
C VAL A 71 1.93 -16.33 -12.29
N VAL A 72 1.34 -16.20 -11.11
CA VAL A 72 1.33 -17.23 -10.07
C VAL A 72 -0.11 -17.70 -9.89
N THR A 73 -0.36 -18.97 -10.21
CA THR A 73 -1.66 -19.62 -10.01
C THR A 73 -1.47 -20.89 -9.20
N ASP A 74 -2.36 -21.13 -8.22
CA ASP A 74 -2.44 -22.38 -7.45
C ASP A 74 -1.12 -22.83 -6.77
N LYS A 75 -0.24 -21.91 -6.41
CA LYS A 75 1.02 -22.22 -5.71
C LYS A 75 1.46 -21.12 -4.75
N ARG A 76 2.38 -21.48 -3.86
CA ARG A 76 3.05 -20.56 -2.93
C ARG A 76 4.40 -20.13 -3.50
N VAL A 77 4.71 -18.84 -3.41
CA VAL A 77 6.05 -18.29 -3.66
C VAL A 77 6.37 -17.16 -2.66
N ILE A 78 7.61 -17.13 -2.20
CA ILE A 78 8.18 -16.03 -1.40
C ILE A 78 9.34 -15.47 -2.21
N VAL A 79 9.29 -14.19 -2.58
CA VAL A 79 10.28 -13.57 -3.46
C VAL A 79 11.08 -12.53 -2.68
N HIS A 80 12.37 -12.76 -2.55
CA HIS A 80 13.35 -11.78 -2.04
C HIS A 80 13.95 -11.05 -3.23
N GLY A 81 13.65 -9.76 -3.35
CA GLY A 81 13.94 -8.94 -4.52
C GLY A 81 14.69 -7.64 -4.24
N ASP A 82 15.37 -7.51 -3.10
CA ASP A 82 16.16 -6.33 -2.78
C ASP A 82 17.18 -6.02 -3.89
N GLY A 83 17.08 -4.83 -4.48
CA GLY A 83 17.91 -4.40 -5.62
C GLY A 83 17.51 -4.98 -6.98
N ALA A 84 16.48 -5.83 -7.04
CA ALA A 84 15.90 -6.32 -8.28
C ALA A 84 14.76 -5.39 -8.76
N THR A 85 14.62 -5.26 -10.07
CA THR A 85 13.51 -4.57 -10.71
C THR A 85 12.84 -5.49 -11.72
N LEU A 86 11.55 -5.78 -11.54
CA LEU A 86 10.71 -6.45 -12.52
C LEU A 86 10.00 -5.39 -13.36
N THR A 87 10.19 -5.43 -14.68
CA THR A 87 9.58 -4.46 -15.59
C THR A 87 8.77 -5.11 -16.71
N SER A 88 7.64 -4.50 -17.05
CA SER A 88 6.83 -4.79 -18.21
C SER A 88 6.39 -3.50 -18.90
N ASN A 89 6.11 -3.57 -20.20
CA ASN A 89 5.46 -2.51 -20.97
C ASN A 89 4.12 -2.96 -21.59
N VAL A 90 3.62 -4.13 -21.19
CA VAL A 90 2.35 -4.70 -21.62
C VAL A 90 1.60 -5.27 -20.41
N ASP A 91 0.27 -5.29 -20.48
CA ASP A 91 -0.62 -5.95 -19.53
C ASP A 91 -0.29 -5.61 -18.05
N THR A 92 -0.41 -6.60 -17.17
CA THR A 92 -0.02 -6.56 -15.76
C THR A 92 1.41 -7.11 -15.60
N THR A 93 2.22 -6.48 -14.73
CA THR A 93 3.60 -6.95 -14.51
C THR A 93 3.65 -8.21 -13.63
N PHE A 94 2.86 -8.26 -12.56
CA PHE A 94 2.76 -9.41 -11.67
C PHE A 94 1.30 -9.78 -11.37
N GLU A 95 0.93 -11.04 -11.54
CA GLU A 95 -0.40 -11.58 -11.29
C GLU A 95 -0.39 -12.71 -10.25
N ALA A 96 -1.35 -12.68 -9.32
CA ALA A 96 -1.63 -13.74 -8.37
C ALA A 96 -3.09 -14.21 -8.49
N ASN A 97 -3.28 -15.46 -8.90
CA ASN A 97 -4.58 -16.00 -9.27
C ASN A 97 -4.95 -17.25 -8.46
N ASP A 98 -6.23 -17.41 -8.16
CA ASP A 98 -6.82 -18.55 -7.44
C ASP A 98 -6.09 -18.89 -6.13
N ARG A 99 -5.66 -20.13 -5.89
CA ARG A 99 -5.04 -20.53 -4.62
C ARG A 99 -3.61 -20.00 -4.42
N ALA A 100 -3.20 -18.98 -5.18
CA ALA A 100 -1.90 -18.36 -5.04
C ALA A 100 -1.68 -17.83 -3.61
N ARG A 101 -0.46 -18.02 -3.11
CA ARG A 101 0.06 -17.46 -1.86
C ARG A 101 1.38 -16.76 -2.18
N VAL A 102 1.34 -15.46 -2.37
CA VAL A 102 2.49 -14.68 -2.84
C VAL A 102 2.98 -13.76 -1.73
N ARG A 103 4.26 -13.84 -1.39
CA ARG A 103 4.93 -12.81 -0.59
C ARG A 103 6.06 -12.20 -1.40
N LEU A 104 6.08 -10.87 -1.57
CA LEU A 104 7.17 -10.15 -2.20
C LEU A 104 7.86 -9.25 -1.18
N ILE A 105 9.19 -9.27 -1.17
CA ILE A 105 10.02 -8.54 -0.22
C ILE A 105 11.06 -7.72 -1.00
N GLY A 106 11.05 -6.39 -0.85
CA GLY A 106 12.11 -5.52 -1.38
C GLY A 106 12.13 -5.33 -2.92
N LEU A 107 11.19 -5.94 -3.64
CA LEU A 107 11.14 -5.88 -5.10
C LEU A 107 10.67 -4.51 -5.61
N THR A 108 11.29 -4.00 -6.67
CA THR A 108 10.73 -2.91 -7.47
C THR A 108 9.96 -3.46 -8.68
N ILE A 109 8.73 -3.00 -8.89
CA ILE A 109 7.87 -3.35 -10.02
C ILE A 109 7.61 -2.08 -10.84
N ILE A 110 7.91 -2.13 -12.13
CA ILE A 110 7.68 -1.01 -13.05
C ILE A 110 6.80 -1.47 -14.22
N ASN A 111 5.65 -0.82 -14.41
CA ASN A 111 4.85 -1.00 -15.61
C ASN A 111 4.80 0.29 -16.45
N ASP A 112 5.44 0.26 -17.62
CA ASP A 112 5.48 1.35 -18.60
C ASP A 112 4.46 1.18 -19.74
N GLY A 113 3.56 0.19 -19.64
CA GLY A 113 2.45 0.02 -20.57
C GLY A 113 1.47 1.19 -20.51
N ALA A 114 0.50 1.25 -21.43
CA ALA A 114 -0.54 2.27 -21.41
C ALA A 114 -1.91 1.64 -21.61
N LEU A 115 -2.94 2.25 -21.00
CA LEU A 115 -4.33 1.83 -21.22
C LEU A 115 -4.69 1.94 -22.71
N PRO A 116 -5.58 1.06 -23.22
CA PRO A 116 -6.25 -0.04 -22.50
C PRO A 116 -5.40 -1.32 -22.38
N ALA A 117 -4.19 -1.35 -22.94
CA ALA A 117 -3.39 -2.57 -23.16
C ALA A 117 -2.41 -2.92 -22.02
N GLY A 118 -2.51 -2.25 -20.86
CA GLY A 118 -1.63 -2.50 -19.72
C GLY A 118 -1.53 -1.33 -18.77
N GLY A 119 -0.50 -1.35 -17.94
CA GLY A 119 -0.21 -0.29 -16.96
C GLY A 119 -0.54 -0.67 -15.52
N ILE A 120 -0.83 -1.95 -15.23
CA ILE A 120 -1.05 -2.43 -13.87
C ILE A 120 0.25 -3.03 -13.33
N GLY A 121 0.70 -2.58 -12.17
CA GLY A 121 1.88 -3.13 -11.51
C GLY A 121 1.62 -4.54 -10.99
N PHE A 122 0.66 -4.67 -10.07
CA PHE A 122 0.26 -5.94 -9.48
C PHE A 122 -1.25 -6.15 -9.59
N GLU A 123 -1.66 -7.34 -10.01
CA GLU A 123 -3.06 -7.74 -10.03
C GLU A 123 -3.30 -9.06 -9.28
N CYS A 124 -4.41 -9.11 -8.55
CA CYS A 124 -4.86 -10.31 -7.86
C CYS A 124 -6.30 -10.65 -8.28
N ARG A 125 -6.55 -11.90 -8.68
CA ARG A 125 -7.88 -12.34 -9.14
C ARG A 125 -8.27 -13.70 -8.55
N ASN A 126 -9.50 -13.77 -8.05
CA ASN A 126 -10.13 -15.01 -7.61
C ASN A 126 -11.12 -15.52 -8.65
N GLY A 127 -10.83 -16.66 -9.27
CA GLY A 127 -11.80 -17.40 -10.09
C GLY A 127 -12.36 -18.65 -9.38
N VAL A 128 -11.59 -19.23 -8.46
CA VAL A 128 -11.91 -20.51 -7.81
C VAL A 128 -11.81 -20.47 -6.29
N ASP A 129 -10.73 -19.92 -5.75
CA ASP A 129 -10.45 -19.86 -4.31
C ASP A 129 -9.60 -18.62 -4.02
N VAL A 130 -9.70 -18.10 -2.80
CA VAL A 130 -9.18 -16.78 -2.43
C VAL A 130 -7.65 -16.77 -2.49
N PRO A 131 -7.01 -15.94 -3.35
CA PRO A 131 -5.58 -15.70 -3.31
C PRO A 131 -5.19 -14.83 -2.12
N VAL A 132 -3.98 -15.05 -1.58
CA VAL A 132 -3.41 -14.23 -0.51
C VAL A 132 -2.09 -13.61 -0.98
N VAL A 133 -1.98 -12.30 -0.81
CA VAL A 133 -0.81 -11.51 -1.24
C VAL A 133 -0.25 -10.71 -0.09
N GLU A 134 1.07 -10.74 0.10
CA GLU A 134 1.79 -9.94 1.07
C GLU A 134 2.94 -9.19 0.38
N LEU A 135 2.89 -7.86 0.38
CA LEU A 135 3.96 -7.01 -0.14
C LEU A 135 4.63 -6.30 1.03
N ASP A 136 5.96 -6.41 1.13
CA ASP A 136 6.76 -5.79 2.18
C ASP A 136 7.97 -5.08 1.55
N ARG A 137 8.12 -3.77 1.80
CA ARG A 137 9.17 -2.93 1.18
C ARG A 137 9.17 -2.97 -0.35
N VAL A 138 8.00 -3.19 -0.96
CA VAL A 138 7.85 -3.23 -2.41
C VAL A 138 7.62 -1.82 -2.94
N VAL A 139 8.28 -1.50 -4.05
CA VAL A 139 8.02 -0.29 -4.82
C VAL A 139 7.24 -0.68 -6.07
N ILE A 140 6.12 -0.03 -6.35
CA ILE A 140 5.36 -0.21 -7.59
C ILE A 140 5.15 1.14 -8.26
N ASP A 141 5.79 1.35 -9.42
CA ASP A 141 5.56 2.51 -10.29
C ASP A 141 4.85 2.06 -11.57
N SER A 142 3.66 2.57 -11.81
CA SER A 142 2.80 2.12 -12.91
C SER A 142 2.09 3.29 -13.58
N THR A 143 1.63 3.10 -14.81
CA THR A 143 0.88 4.14 -15.54
C THR A 143 -0.62 4.10 -15.28
N SER A 144 -1.17 2.97 -14.82
CA SER A 144 -2.60 2.82 -14.52
C SER A 144 -2.85 2.54 -13.05
N ARG A 145 -2.55 1.35 -12.52
CA ARG A 145 -2.80 0.99 -11.13
C ARG A 145 -1.60 0.30 -10.52
N SER A 146 -1.20 0.69 -9.32
CA SER A 146 -0.11 -0.02 -8.62
C SER A 146 -0.60 -1.38 -8.13
N PHE A 147 -1.78 -1.44 -7.52
CA PHE A 147 -2.36 -2.68 -7.00
C PHE A 147 -3.86 -2.78 -7.31
N SER A 148 -4.27 -3.87 -7.96
CA SER A 148 -5.66 -4.15 -8.31
C SER A 148 -6.06 -5.53 -7.80
N ALA A 149 -7.22 -5.66 -7.15
CA ALA A 149 -7.68 -6.93 -6.60
C ALA A 149 -9.18 -7.19 -6.78
N ALA A 150 -9.51 -8.44 -7.12
CA ALA A 150 -10.88 -8.94 -7.22
C ALA A 150 -11.02 -10.27 -6.48
N GLY A 151 -11.78 -10.27 -5.38
CA GLY A 151 -11.99 -11.43 -4.50
C GLY A 151 -10.74 -11.91 -3.75
N CYS A 152 -9.79 -11.02 -3.43
CA CYS A 152 -8.51 -11.37 -2.81
C CYS A 152 -8.35 -10.92 -1.35
N THR A 153 -7.40 -11.51 -0.64
CA THR A 153 -6.88 -10.97 0.64
C THR A 153 -5.46 -10.45 0.42
N ALA A 154 -5.17 -9.21 0.80
CA ALA A 154 -3.86 -8.62 0.61
C ALA A 154 -3.38 -7.80 1.81
N LYS A 155 -2.07 -7.81 2.05
CA LYS A 155 -1.38 -6.93 3.00
C LYS A 155 -0.26 -6.20 2.29
N LEU A 156 -0.25 -4.87 2.36
CA LEU A 156 0.78 -4.00 1.79
C LEU A 156 1.45 -3.26 2.94
N SER A 157 2.73 -3.52 3.21
CA SER A 157 3.43 -2.95 4.36
C SER A 157 4.73 -2.28 3.94
N SER A 158 4.98 -1.07 4.43
CA SER A 158 6.21 -0.34 4.15
C SER A 158 6.48 -0.16 2.65
N CYS A 159 5.42 -0.04 1.85
CA CYS A 159 5.52 0.01 0.39
C CYS A 159 5.61 1.46 -0.12
N ARG A 160 6.02 1.62 -1.38
CA ARG A 160 5.79 2.84 -2.15
C ARG A 160 4.98 2.52 -3.41
N LEU A 161 3.80 3.10 -3.52
CA LEU A 161 2.87 2.85 -4.62
C LEU A 161 2.65 4.15 -5.40
N ARG A 162 3.06 4.16 -6.66
CA ARG A 162 2.98 5.31 -7.54
C ARG A 162 2.19 5.01 -8.80
N VAL A 163 1.25 5.90 -9.12
CA VAL A 163 0.55 5.92 -10.41
C VAL A 163 0.85 7.21 -11.17
N ARG A 164 1.33 7.06 -12.41
CA ARG A 164 1.66 8.18 -13.33
C ARG A 164 0.48 8.63 -14.20
N GLY A 165 -0.63 7.88 -14.21
CA GLY A 165 -1.86 8.24 -14.91
C GLY A 165 -2.99 8.69 -13.97
N GLU A 166 -4.20 8.78 -14.51
CA GLU A 166 -5.39 9.28 -13.80
C GLU A 166 -6.26 8.17 -13.16
N SER A 167 -5.70 6.99 -12.87
CA SER A 167 -6.45 5.90 -12.22
C SER A 167 -6.19 5.81 -10.72
N PHE A 168 -6.79 4.80 -10.07
CA PHE A 168 -6.56 4.46 -8.67
C PHE A 168 -5.17 3.87 -8.44
N ILE A 169 -4.50 4.28 -7.37
CA ILE A 169 -3.27 3.63 -6.86
C ILE A 169 -3.58 2.21 -6.39
N VAL A 170 -4.60 2.08 -5.53
CA VAL A 170 -5.07 0.78 -5.00
C VAL A 170 -6.56 0.65 -5.28
N ALA A 171 -6.98 -0.46 -5.89
CA ALA A 171 -8.38 -0.74 -6.16
C ALA A 171 -8.77 -2.16 -5.74
N GLY A 172 -9.89 -2.30 -5.03
CA GLY A 172 -10.48 -3.56 -4.64
C GLY A 172 -11.93 -3.66 -5.10
N VAL A 173 -12.32 -4.81 -5.66
CA VAL A 173 -13.71 -5.12 -6.03
C VAL A 173 -14.15 -6.45 -5.42
N GLU A 174 -15.46 -6.70 -5.36
CA GLU A 174 -16.02 -7.95 -4.82
C GLU A 174 -15.63 -8.16 -3.34
N ALA A 175 -15.64 -9.39 -2.84
CA ALA A 175 -15.24 -9.70 -1.46
C ALA A 175 -13.71 -9.61 -1.23
N THR A 176 -13.10 -8.51 -1.66
CA THR A 176 -11.67 -8.20 -1.47
C THR A 176 -11.42 -7.57 -0.10
N THR A 177 -10.34 -7.98 0.55
CA THR A 177 -9.80 -7.30 1.74
C THR A 177 -8.35 -6.88 1.48
N ILE A 178 -8.02 -5.60 1.73
CA ILE A 178 -6.65 -5.09 1.59
C ILE A 178 -6.33 -4.28 2.86
N ASP A 179 -5.28 -4.68 3.57
CA ASP A 179 -4.73 -3.90 4.67
C ASP A 179 -3.42 -3.23 4.21
N VAL A 180 -3.41 -1.90 4.18
CA VAL A 180 -2.28 -1.06 3.78
C VAL A 180 -1.73 -0.38 5.02
N ASP A 181 -0.44 -0.58 5.30
CA ASP A 181 0.22 -0.06 6.49
C ASP A 181 1.58 0.57 6.12
N ARG A 182 1.90 1.72 6.71
CA ARG A 182 3.21 2.40 6.55
C ARG A 182 3.61 2.61 5.09
N THR A 183 2.63 2.91 4.24
CA THR A 183 2.83 2.95 2.79
C THR A 183 2.70 4.37 2.28
N LEU A 184 3.65 4.79 1.43
CA LEU A 184 3.56 6.03 0.68
C LEU A 184 2.81 5.78 -0.63
N MET A 185 1.70 6.49 -0.81
CA MET A 185 0.88 6.47 -2.02
C MET A 185 0.92 7.85 -2.68
N ASP A 186 1.54 7.93 -3.84
CA ASP A 186 1.67 9.18 -4.61
C ASP A 186 1.22 8.99 -6.06
N GLY A 187 0.90 10.10 -6.73
CA GLY A 187 0.48 10.06 -8.12
C GLY A 187 0.34 11.45 -8.70
N MET A 188 0.53 11.57 -10.02
CA MET A 188 0.50 12.87 -10.72
C MET A 188 -0.94 13.38 -10.92
N GLY A 189 -1.73 13.49 -9.84
CA GLY A 189 -3.09 14.00 -9.90
C GLY A 189 -4.17 12.98 -10.24
N GLY A 190 -3.89 11.68 -10.08
CA GLY A 190 -4.86 10.59 -10.23
C GLY A 190 -5.74 10.37 -8.98
N ASN A 191 -6.37 9.20 -8.93
CA ASN A 191 -7.20 8.77 -7.80
C ASN A 191 -6.37 7.94 -6.81
N GLY A 192 -6.72 7.97 -5.52
CA GLY A 192 -6.01 7.21 -4.49
C GLY A 192 -6.51 5.77 -4.35
N VAL A 193 -7.30 5.52 -3.30
CA VAL A 193 -7.77 4.20 -2.88
C VAL A 193 -9.27 4.03 -3.17
N GLY A 194 -9.62 2.99 -3.92
CA GLY A 194 -11.00 2.70 -4.31
C GLY A 194 -11.49 1.32 -3.84
N ALA A 195 -12.57 1.27 -3.08
CA ALA A 195 -13.24 0.04 -2.65
C ALA A 195 -14.65 -0.05 -3.25
N PHE A 196 -14.93 -1.15 -3.96
CA PHE A 196 -16.17 -1.33 -4.70
C PHE A 196 -16.84 -2.68 -4.40
N ASN A 197 -18.17 -2.72 -4.45
CA ASN A 197 -18.96 -3.96 -4.55
C ASN A 197 -18.59 -5.08 -3.56
N GLY A 198 -18.42 -4.75 -2.28
CA GLY A 198 -18.12 -5.67 -1.19
C GLY A 198 -16.70 -5.53 -0.66
N ALA A 199 -15.85 -4.75 -1.32
CA ALA A 199 -14.45 -4.63 -0.92
C ALA A 199 -14.29 -3.83 0.37
N LEU A 200 -13.30 -4.22 1.16
CA LEU A 200 -12.87 -3.54 2.37
C LEU A 200 -11.38 -3.22 2.28
N ILE A 201 -11.04 -1.94 2.28
CA ILE A 201 -9.64 -1.51 2.29
C ILE A 201 -9.38 -0.73 3.57
N ARG A 202 -8.38 -1.16 4.34
CA ARG A 202 -7.90 -0.44 5.53
C ARG A 202 -6.57 0.21 5.21
N VAL A 203 -6.41 1.46 5.61
CA VAL A 203 -5.19 2.23 5.43
C VAL A 203 -4.78 2.78 6.79
N SER A 204 -3.66 2.28 7.34
CA SER A 204 -3.10 2.70 8.62
C SER A 204 -1.72 3.29 8.44
N ASN A 205 -1.35 4.26 9.30
CA ASN A 205 0.02 4.78 9.38
C ASN A 205 0.59 5.17 8.01
N SER A 206 -0.23 5.64 7.07
CA SER A 206 0.14 5.77 5.67
C SER A 206 -0.02 7.20 5.18
N ILE A 207 0.59 7.49 4.04
CA ILE A 207 0.61 8.82 3.46
C ILE A 207 0.02 8.76 2.05
N LEU A 208 -1.00 9.56 1.78
CA LEU A 208 -1.54 9.78 0.44
C LEU A 208 -1.28 11.23 0.06
N VAL A 209 -0.61 11.50 -1.06
CA VAL A 209 -0.30 12.88 -1.48
C VAL A 209 -0.74 13.13 -2.91
N GLY A 210 -1.39 14.28 -3.13
CA GLY A 210 -1.63 14.81 -4.48
C GLY A 210 -2.66 14.03 -5.31
N GLN A 211 -3.65 13.43 -4.67
CA GLN A 211 -4.72 12.71 -5.37
C GLN A 211 -5.82 13.70 -5.76
N THR A 212 -5.66 14.31 -6.94
CA THR A 212 -6.55 15.35 -7.47
C THR A 212 -7.48 14.83 -8.58
N GLY A 213 -7.54 13.52 -8.79
CA GLY A 213 -8.44 12.91 -9.77
C GLY A 213 -9.90 13.12 -9.40
N SER A 214 -10.82 12.80 -10.32
CA SER A 214 -12.25 13.06 -10.15
C SER A 214 -12.87 12.36 -8.93
N ASP A 215 -12.31 11.21 -8.55
CA ASP A 215 -12.77 10.45 -7.38
C ASP A 215 -11.96 10.78 -6.11
N GLY A 216 -10.90 11.60 -6.26
CA GLY A 216 -10.06 12.05 -5.16
C GLY A 216 -9.22 10.94 -4.52
N PRO A 217 -8.77 11.15 -3.27
CA PRO A 217 -7.87 10.23 -2.58
C PRO A 217 -8.56 8.94 -2.13
N LEU A 218 -9.87 8.96 -1.92
CA LEU A 218 -10.62 7.86 -1.29
C LEU A 218 -11.99 7.73 -1.94
N LEU A 219 -12.39 6.52 -2.30
CA LEU A 219 -13.72 6.21 -2.79
C LEU A 219 -14.24 4.87 -2.27
N GLY A 220 -15.45 4.86 -1.71
CA GLY A 220 -16.18 3.66 -1.32
C GLY A 220 -17.58 3.64 -1.95
N ILE A 221 -17.84 2.69 -2.87
CA ILE A 221 -19.15 2.53 -3.52
C ILE A 221 -19.59 1.07 -3.42
N GLY A 222 -20.53 0.79 -2.53
CA GLY A 222 -20.90 -0.59 -2.19
C GLY A 222 -19.73 -1.38 -1.59
N GLY A 223 -18.66 -0.69 -1.21
CA GLY A 223 -17.50 -1.15 -0.45
C GLY A 223 -17.04 -0.03 0.48
N ALA A 224 -16.09 -0.30 1.37
CA ALA A 224 -15.64 0.64 2.38
C ALA A 224 -14.13 0.86 2.38
N VAL A 225 -13.73 2.12 2.58
CA VAL A 225 -12.34 2.48 2.90
C VAL A 225 -12.28 3.00 4.33
N ILE A 226 -11.44 2.37 5.16
CA ILE A 226 -11.18 2.77 6.54
C ILE A 226 -9.78 3.33 6.61
N VAL A 227 -9.63 4.55 7.12
CA VAL A 227 -8.34 5.24 7.24
C VAL A 227 -8.09 5.60 8.69
N SER A 228 -6.98 5.15 9.25
CA SER A 228 -6.58 5.46 10.62
C SER A 228 -5.13 5.94 10.69
N SER A 229 -4.84 6.86 11.61
CA SER A 229 -3.46 7.32 11.89
C SER A 229 -2.68 7.65 10.62
N SER A 230 -3.30 8.33 9.65
CA SER A 230 -2.72 8.54 8.32
C SER A 230 -2.72 10.02 7.95
N THR A 231 -1.91 10.39 6.95
CA THR A 231 -1.84 11.75 6.43
C THR A 231 -2.28 11.77 4.97
N ILE A 232 -3.34 12.53 4.67
CA ILE A 232 -3.82 12.77 3.31
C ILE A 232 -3.53 14.24 2.99
N ALA A 233 -2.55 14.47 2.12
CA ALA A 233 -2.06 15.80 1.76
C ALA A 233 -2.43 16.19 0.32
N ASP A 234 -2.68 17.48 0.13
CA ASP A 234 -2.93 18.15 -1.15
C ASP A 234 -3.96 17.40 -2.02
N SER A 235 -5.01 16.94 -1.36
CA SER A 235 -6.12 16.21 -1.96
C SER A 235 -7.45 16.78 -1.45
N VAL A 236 -8.57 16.36 -2.03
CA VAL A 236 -9.92 16.69 -1.53
C VAL A 236 -10.71 15.41 -1.37
N VAL A 237 -11.07 15.07 -0.14
CA VAL A 237 -11.93 13.91 0.16
C VAL A 237 -13.38 14.29 -0.15
N THR A 238 -13.93 13.73 -1.23
CA THR A 238 -15.30 13.98 -1.65
C THR A 238 -16.17 12.78 -1.35
N CYS A 239 -16.91 12.87 -0.26
CA CYS A 239 -17.85 11.83 0.14
C CYS A 239 -19.13 11.93 -0.69
N GLY A 240 -19.73 10.78 -1.01
CA GLY A 240 -21.06 10.75 -1.60
C GLY A 240 -22.15 11.26 -0.65
N SER A 241 -23.41 11.05 -1.02
CA SER A 241 -24.57 11.28 -0.16
C SER A 241 -25.00 10.00 0.57
N GLY A 242 -25.53 10.15 1.78
CA GLY A 242 -26.05 9.05 2.60
C GLY A 242 -25.24 8.88 3.88
N THR A 243 -25.29 7.67 4.45
CA THR A 243 -24.60 7.33 5.70
C THR A 243 -23.51 6.32 5.38
N ALA A 244 -22.28 6.58 5.83
CA ALA A 244 -21.20 5.61 5.72
C ALA A 244 -21.44 4.41 6.64
N SER A 245 -21.09 3.22 6.17
CA SER A 245 -21.07 2.00 6.95
C SER A 245 -19.77 1.26 6.66
N CYS A 246 -18.82 1.31 7.60
CA CYS A 246 -17.53 0.61 7.47
C CYS A 246 -17.42 -0.56 8.46
N SER A 247 -18.55 -1.10 8.89
CA SER A 247 -18.61 -2.25 9.79
C SER A 247 -19.82 -3.13 9.49
N GLY A 248 -19.79 -4.38 9.95
CA GLY A 248 -20.85 -5.35 9.74
C GLY A 248 -20.95 -5.83 8.28
N ASN A 249 -22.16 -6.21 7.86
CA ASN A 249 -22.40 -6.92 6.59
C ASN A 249 -22.72 -5.98 5.41
N THR A 250 -22.78 -4.67 5.65
CA THR A 250 -23.05 -3.68 4.60
C THR A 250 -21.92 -2.66 4.62
N LEU A 251 -20.98 -2.82 3.70
CA LEU A 251 -19.84 -1.93 3.53
C LEU A 251 -20.18 -0.90 2.47
N ASP A 252 -20.15 0.39 2.83
CA ASP A 252 -20.44 1.46 1.89
C ASP A 252 -19.97 2.83 2.42
N GLY A 253 -18.95 3.41 1.79
CA GLY A 253 -18.46 4.76 2.11
C GLY A 253 -17.05 4.78 2.72
N ILE A 254 -16.74 5.87 3.43
CA ILE A 254 -15.38 6.12 3.93
C ILE A 254 -15.46 6.42 5.44
N CYS A 255 -14.55 5.84 6.22
CA CYS A 255 -14.44 6.13 7.65
C CYS A 255 -13.02 6.53 7.97
N ILE A 256 -12.85 7.69 8.59
CA ILE A 256 -11.54 8.27 8.87
C ILE A 256 -11.43 8.55 10.37
N ASP A 257 -10.35 8.09 10.99
CA ASP A 257 -10.05 8.38 12.38
C ASP A 257 -8.58 8.73 12.58
N ASN A 258 -8.27 9.51 13.61
CA ASN A 258 -6.90 9.76 14.04
C ASN A 258 -5.98 10.27 12.93
N SER A 259 -6.52 10.96 11.92
CA SER A 259 -5.80 11.26 10.68
C SER A 259 -5.70 12.77 10.44
N ILE A 260 -4.72 13.15 9.62
CA ILE A 260 -4.58 14.53 9.14
C ILE A 260 -5.03 14.56 7.68
N ILE A 261 -6.07 15.34 7.40
CA ILE A 261 -6.51 15.65 6.04
C ILE A 261 -6.22 17.12 5.79
N VAL A 262 -5.28 17.39 4.89
CA VAL A 262 -4.74 18.72 4.68
C VAL A 262 -4.63 19.05 3.21
N ASN A 263 -4.95 20.29 2.83
CA ASN A 263 -4.70 20.79 1.50
C ASN A 263 -4.01 22.15 1.59
N THR A 264 -2.71 22.15 1.30
CA THR A 264 -1.85 23.34 1.35
C THR A 264 -1.59 23.92 -0.04
N ALA A 265 -2.08 23.26 -1.09
CA ALA A 265 -1.88 23.67 -2.47
C ALA A 265 -2.48 25.07 -2.73
N PRO A 266 -1.83 25.90 -3.57
CA PRO A 266 -2.41 27.17 -4.00
C PRO A 266 -3.79 26.98 -4.63
N GLY A 267 -4.79 27.71 -4.12
CA GLY A 267 -6.17 27.57 -4.59
C GLY A 267 -6.95 26.42 -3.94
N ALA A 268 -6.45 25.86 -2.82
CA ALA A 268 -7.20 24.92 -1.99
C ALA A 268 -8.64 25.41 -1.73
N PRO A 269 -9.64 24.52 -1.80
CA PRO A 269 -11.03 24.89 -1.54
C PRO A 269 -11.22 25.29 -0.07
N ALA A 270 -12.37 25.89 0.26
CA ALA A 270 -12.70 26.22 1.65
C ALA A 270 -12.87 24.99 2.56
N ASN A 271 -13.11 23.81 1.98
CA ASN A 271 -13.29 22.53 2.66
C ASN A 271 -12.52 21.44 1.92
N THR A 272 -11.56 20.79 2.58
CA THR A 272 -10.85 19.62 2.03
C THR A 272 -11.62 18.31 2.23
N LEU A 273 -12.63 18.29 3.12
CA LEU A 273 -13.57 17.18 3.26
C LEU A 273 -15.01 17.65 3.02
N THR A 274 -15.70 17.00 2.08
CA THR A 274 -17.06 17.36 1.67
C THR A 274 -17.96 16.14 1.54
N GLY A 275 -19.28 16.36 1.48
CA GLY A 275 -20.28 15.29 1.40
C GLY A 275 -20.70 14.75 2.78
N THR A 276 -21.56 13.73 2.78
CA THR A 276 -22.16 13.20 4.03
C THR A 276 -21.92 11.72 4.25
N LYS A 277 -21.54 10.98 3.22
CA LYS A 277 -21.25 9.55 3.29
C LYS A 277 -19.83 9.25 3.77
N CYS A 278 -19.40 9.97 4.80
CA CYS A 278 -18.17 9.73 5.53
C CYS A 278 -18.42 9.83 7.03
N THR A 279 -17.65 9.08 7.81
CA THR A 279 -17.40 9.41 9.22
C THR A 279 -16.00 9.95 9.38
N VAL A 280 -15.82 10.88 10.31
CA VAL A 280 -14.53 11.46 10.66
C VAL A 280 -14.47 11.72 12.16
N GLY A 281 -13.40 11.29 12.81
CA GLY A 281 -13.22 11.48 14.26
C GLY A 281 -11.75 11.61 14.64
N PHE A 282 -11.49 12.34 15.73
CA PHE A 282 -10.15 12.55 16.28
C PHE A 282 -9.12 12.97 15.22
N SER A 283 -9.55 13.80 14.26
CA SER A 283 -8.75 14.14 13.07
C SER A 283 -8.52 15.65 12.97
N ILE A 284 -7.43 16.04 12.31
CA ILE A 284 -7.25 17.41 11.83
C ILE A 284 -7.74 17.48 10.39
N VAL A 285 -8.59 18.45 10.08
CA VAL A 285 -9.09 18.69 8.73
C VAL A 285 -8.89 20.15 8.38
N SER A 286 -8.02 20.46 7.41
CA SER A 286 -7.62 21.83 7.10
C SER A 286 -7.31 22.04 5.62
N PRO A 287 -7.92 23.02 4.92
CA PRO A 287 -8.95 23.94 5.41
C PRO A 287 -10.31 23.26 5.60
N GLN A 288 -11.09 23.72 6.58
CA GLN A 288 -12.46 23.26 6.79
C GLN A 288 -13.31 24.35 7.46
N GLN A 289 -14.27 24.91 6.73
CA GLN A 289 -15.24 25.90 7.24
C GLN A 289 -16.57 25.25 7.66
N THR A 290 -16.97 24.20 6.95
CA THR A 290 -18.20 23.46 7.26
C THR A 290 -17.95 22.53 8.43
N ALA A 291 -18.77 22.64 9.48
CA ALA A 291 -18.69 21.78 10.65
C ALA A 291 -18.82 20.29 10.26
N LEU A 292 -17.96 19.47 10.85
CA LEU A 292 -17.99 18.02 10.73
C LEU A 292 -18.44 17.42 12.06
N PRO A 293 -19.24 16.34 12.06
CA PRO A 293 -19.57 15.62 13.29
C PRO A 293 -18.32 14.96 13.89
N GLY A 294 -18.34 14.67 15.19
CA GLY A 294 -17.23 14.01 15.88
C GLY A 294 -16.24 14.98 16.53
N ASN A 295 -15.23 14.43 17.20
CA ASN A 295 -14.19 15.21 17.88
C ASN A 295 -13.06 15.55 16.90
N ASN A 296 -13.20 16.64 16.14
CA ASN A 296 -12.22 17.00 15.09
C ASN A 296 -11.68 18.42 15.30
N GLN A 297 -10.44 18.61 14.89
CA GLN A 297 -9.76 19.91 14.88
C GLN A 297 -9.87 20.53 13.48
N LEU A 298 -10.82 21.43 13.29
CA LEU A 298 -11.14 22.01 11.98
C LEU A 298 -10.35 23.30 11.74
N GLY A 299 -9.66 23.37 10.60
CA GLY A 299 -8.84 24.52 10.20
C GLY A 299 -7.55 24.72 11.01
N ALA A 300 -7.20 23.76 11.87
CA ALA A 300 -5.92 23.77 12.58
C ALA A 300 -4.77 23.45 11.60
N ASP A 301 -3.64 24.14 11.77
CA ASP A 301 -2.41 23.83 11.04
C ASP A 301 -1.69 22.66 11.75
N PRO A 302 -1.46 21.51 11.08
CA PRO A 302 -0.71 20.40 11.67
C PRO A 302 0.75 20.74 12.03
N LEU A 303 1.29 21.87 11.58
CA LEU A 303 2.68 22.28 11.79
C LEU A 303 3.67 21.20 11.35
N PHE A 304 3.62 20.80 10.07
CA PHE A 304 4.61 19.88 9.51
C PHE A 304 6.00 20.51 9.41
N ILE A 305 7.06 19.71 9.53
CA ILE A 305 8.44 20.19 9.35
C ILE A 305 8.64 20.74 7.94
N ASP A 306 8.30 19.98 6.90
CA ASP A 306 8.46 20.39 5.50
C ASP A 306 7.52 19.63 4.55
N ALA A 307 6.22 19.94 4.64
CA ALA A 307 5.19 19.29 3.82
C ALA A 307 5.42 19.45 2.31
N ALA A 308 6.02 20.57 1.87
CA ALA A 308 6.30 20.83 0.45
C ALA A 308 7.31 19.84 -0.16
N ASN A 309 8.17 19.25 0.68
CA ASN A 309 9.13 18.22 0.29
C ASN A 309 8.74 16.82 0.79
N GLY A 310 7.51 16.65 1.30
CA GLY A 310 6.98 15.36 1.76
C GLY A 310 7.40 14.97 3.18
N ASP A 311 7.97 15.88 3.96
CA ASP A 311 8.25 15.67 5.38
C ASP A 311 7.05 16.09 6.23
N PHE A 312 6.21 15.10 6.53
CA PHE A 312 5.01 15.27 7.34
C PHE A 312 5.23 14.95 8.83
N HIS A 313 6.48 14.92 9.30
CA HIS A 313 6.75 14.94 10.72
C HIS A 313 6.22 16.23 11.36
N LEU A 314 5.82 16.14 12.63
CA LEU A 314 5.23 17.24 13.37
C LEU A 314 6.32 18.11 14.01
N GLN A 315 6.19 19.42 13.91
CA GLN A 315 6.99 20.37 14.68
C GLN A 315 6.53 20.40 16.15
N PRO A 316 7.41 20.81 17.08
CA PRO A 316 7.01 21.06 18.46
C PRO A 316 5.79 21.97 18.55
N ARG A 317 4.85 21.63 19.44
CA ARG A 317 3.57 22.33 19.66
C ARG A 317 2.54 22.18 18.54
N SER A 318 2.74 21.23 17.62
CA SER A 318 1.67 20.83 16.70
C SER A 318 0.40 20.49 17.49
N PRO A 319 -0.78 20.93 17.01
CA PRO A 319 -2.05 20.56 17.62
C PRO A 319 -2.38 19.07 17.48
N ALA A 320 -1.64 18.33 16.65
CA ALA A 320 -1.80 16.89 16.50
C ALA A 320 -1.21 16.10 17.67
N ILE A 321 -0.27 16.69 18.41
CA ILE A 321 0.52 15.99 19.43
C ILE A 321 -0.35 15.63 20.65
N ASP A 322 -0.29 14.38 21.10
CA ASP A 322 -1.01 13.85 22.27
C ASP A 322 -2.54 14.06 22.22
N THR A 323 -3.14 14.07 21.01
CA THR A 323 -4.58 14.38 20.85
C THR A 323 -5.40 13.32 20.11
N ALA A 324 -4.82 12.18 19.74
CA ALA A 324 -5.56 11.08 19.14
C ALA A 324 -6.60 10.49 20.10
N ASP A 325 -7.51 9.67 19.56
CA ASP A 325 -8.45 8.86 20.32
C ASP A 325 -7.70 7.99 21.35
N PRO A 326 -8.00 8.09 22.65
CA PRO A 326 -7.43 7.21 23.67
C PRO A 326 -7.71 5.71 23.44
N GLY A 327 -8.70 5.37 22.62
CA GLY A 327 -9.00 4.01 22.21
C GLY A 327 -8.13 3.47 21.07
N LEU A 328 -7.25 4.28 20.49
CA LEU A 328 -6.37 3.87 19.40
C LEU A 328 -5.35 2.81 19.87
N VAL A 329 -5.30 1.68 19.17
CA VAL A 329 -4.45 0.52 19.52
C VAL A 329 -3.25 0.33 18.58
N ASN A 330 -2.99 1.27 17.67
CA ASN A 330 -1.84 1.24 16.77
C ASN A 330 -0.54 1.37 17.58
N SER A 331 0.38 0.42 17.40
CA SER A 331 1.59 0.31 18.23
C SER A 331 2.80 1.03 17.66
N VAL A 332 2.80 1.33 16.37
CA VAL A 332 3.88 2.04 15.66
C VAL A 332 3.32 3.03 14.65
N ASP A 333 4.12 4.02 14.27
CA ASP A 333 3.82 5.02 13.24
C ASP A 333 4.42 4.67 11.86
N PHE A 334 4.42 5.62 10.92
CA PHE A 334 4.98 5.47 9.57
C PHE A 334 6.45 5.01 9.57
N ASP A 335 7.29 5.60 10.44
CA ASP A 335 8.72 5.33 10.55
C ASP A 335 9.03 4.08 11.40
N GLY A 336 8.03 3.50 12.04
CA GLY A 336 8.19 2.39 12.98
C GLY A 336 8.48 2.84 14.41
N THR A 337 8.34 4.13 14.71
CA THR A 337 8.41 4.68 16.07
C THR A 337 7.25 4.16 16.89
N PHE A 338 7.51 3.69 18.12
CA PHE A 338 6.47 3.18 19.01
C PHE A 338 5.50 4.29 19.44
N ARG A 339 4.23 3.94 19.58
CA ARG A 339 3.19 4.85 20.11
C ARG A 339 2.74 4.42 21.51
N PRO A 340 2.46 5.35 22.44
CA PRO A 340 2.78 6.78 22.37
C PRO A 340 4.25 7.05 22.73
N GLN A 341 4.83 8.14 22.23
CA GLN A 341 6.08 8.71 22.76
C GLN A 341 5.83 9.79 23.83
N GLY A 342 4.61 10.35 23.87
CA GLY A 342 4.16 11.35 24.83
C GLY A 342 3.12 10.82 25.83
N ALA A 343 2.18 11.70 26.18
CA ALA A 343 1.06 11.39 27.07
C ALA A 343 -0.06 10.59 26.36
N ALA A 344 -0.18 10.70 25.04
CA ALA A 344 -1.13 9.98 24.20
C ALA A 344 -0.55 9.83 22.78
N ASN A 345 -1.24 9.11 21.90
CA ASN A 345 -0.81 9.00 20.51
C ASN A 345 -1.06 10.32 19.78
N ASP A 346 -0.24 10.59 18.76
CA ASP A 346 -0.42 11.73 17.87
C ASP A 346 -1.43 11.43 16.75
N ILE A 347 -2.18 12.46 16.33
CA ILE A 347 -3.02 12.40 15.12
C ILE A 347 -2.11 12.39 13.88
N GLY A 348 -2.38 11.52 12.92
CA GLY A 348 -1.68 11.44 11.63
C GLY A 348 -0.68 10.30 11.53
N ALA A 349 0.07 10.29 10.42
CA ALA A 349 0.98 9.19 10.06
C ALA A 349 2.19 9.02 11.00
N PHE A 350 2.65 10.11 11.63
CA PHE A 350 3.87 10.17 12.41
C PHE A 350 3.58 10.42 13.89
N GLU A 351 4.40 9.81 14.75
CA GLU A 351 4.46 10.06 16.18
C GLU A 351 5.65 10.98 16.47
N SER A 352 5.41 12.10 17.15
CA SER A 352 6.46 13.02 17.54
C SER A 352 7.29 12.44 18.69
N VAL A 353 8.62 12.46 18.52
CA VAL A 353 9.55 12.09 19.60
C VAL A 353 9.77 13.33 20.46
N GLN A 354 9.42 13.25 21.75
CA GLN A 354 9.55 14.33 22.72
C GLN A 354 10.94 14.37 23.39
#